data_AF-A0A2V9UCG7-F1
#
_entry.id   AF-A0A2V9UCG7-F1
#
_cell.length_a   1.000
_cell.length_b   1.000
_cell.length_c   1.000
_cell.angle_alpha   90.00
_cell.angle_beta   90.00
_cell.angle_gamma   90.00
#
_symmetry.space_group_name_H-M   'P 1'
#
loop_
_entity.id
_entity.type
_entity.pdbx_description
1 polymer ?
#
loop_
_entity_poly.entity_id
_entity_poly.type
_entity_poly.pdbx_seq_one_letter_code
_entity_poly.pdbx_strand_id
1 'polypeptide(L)'
;MPEKLGGTLRRRLSALGLSKAAIDAAWPKWWSDDAQTSASARLELYFSVARKLGIDPKSLTEGETPRFVWQEQARFKHLTSETPEERAAISSFGRSVGALLLPLVAQADLTEISDSSTLRKAVLAQGRQKSAYRPAER
;
A
#
# COMPACT_ATOMS: atom_id res chain seq x y z
N MET A 1 22.43 -26.23 -9.15
CA MET A 1 21.03 -26.42 -9.56
C MET A 1 20.34 -25.07 -9.51
N PRO A 2 19.79 -24.54 -10.61
CA PRO A 2 19.04 -23.29 -10.55
C PRO A 2 17.85 -23.46 -9.60
N GLU A 3 17.63 -22.49 -8.72
CA GLU A 3 16.52 -22.55 -7.76
C GLU A 3 15.19 -22.53 -8.52
N LYS A 4 14.28 -23.46 -8.19
CA LYS A 4 12.95 -23.52 -8.81
C LYS A 4 12.16 -22.27 -8.44
N LEU A 5 11.60 -21.59 -9.42
CA LEU A 5 10.91 -20.30 -9.26
C LEU A 5 9.83 -20.37 -8.18
N GLY A 6 9.05 -21.46 -8.18
CA GLY A 6 8.00 -21.68 -7.20
C GLY A 6 8.54 -21.72 -5.76
N GLY A 7 9.70 -22.35 -5.54
CA GLY A 7 10.37 -22.39 -4.25
C GLY A 7 10.85 -21.01 -3.79
N THR A 8 11.51 -20.26 -4.69
CA THR A 8 11.98 -18.90 -4.42
C THR A 8 10.81 -17.96 -4.08
N LEU A 9 9.73 -18.01 -4.86
CA LEU A 9 8.54 -17.19 -4.65
C LEU A 9 7.85 -17.52 -3.32
N ARG A 10 7.66 -18.81 -3.00
CA ARG A 10 7.09 -19.24 -1.71
C ARG A 10 7.91 -18.73 -0.53
N ARG A 11 9.25 -18.79 -0.62
CA ARG A 11 10.16 -18.28 0.42
C ARG A 11 10.01 -16.77 0.61
N ARG A 12 9.95 -16.00 -0.49
CA ARG A 12 9.74 -14.54 -0.47
C ARG A 12 8.40 -14.18 0.19
N LEU A 13 7.34 -14.91 -0.13
CA LEU A 13 6.02 -14.69 0.49
C LEU A 13 6.01 -15.04 1.99
N SER A 14 6.65 -16.14 2.39
CA SER A 14 6.80 -16.49 3.80
C SER A 14 7.60 -15.44 4.58
N ALA A 15 8.61 -14.83 3.96
CA ALA A 15 9.39 -13.75 4.58
C ALA A 15 8.55 -12.48 4.86
N LEU A 16 7.39 -12.33 4.22
CA LEU A 16 6.42 -11.27 4.52
C LEU A 16 5.44 -11.64 5.65
N GLY A 17 5.60 -12.80 6.29
CA GLY A 17 4.71 -13.27 7.34
C GLY A 17 3.43 -13.95 6.83
N LEU A 18 3.34 -14.26 5.53
CA LEU A 18 2.21 -15.02 4.99
C LEU A 18 2.29 -16.49 5.44
N SER A 19 1.17 -17.01 5.94
CA SER A 19 1.10 -18.40 6.37
C SER A 19 1.21 -19.36 5.18
N LYS A 20 1.77 -20.55 5.43
CA LYS A 20 1.84 -21.62 4.42
C LYS A 20 0.46 -21.93 3.82
N ALA A 21 -0.59 -21.97 4.65
CA ALA A 21 -1.95 -22.23 4.20
C ALA A 21 -2.48 -21.17 3.23
N ALA A 22 -2.21 -19.87 3.50
CA ALA A 22 -2.59 -18.79 2.59
C ALA A 22 -1.84 -18.88 1.25
N ILE A 23 -0.54 -19.17 1.30
CA ILE A 23 0.30 -19.35 0.11
C ILE A 23 -0.20 -20.54 -0.73
N ASP A 24 -0.51 -21.67 -0.09
CA ASP A 24 -1.01 -22.88 -0.76
C ASP A 24 -2.39 -22.64 -1.39
N ALA A 25 -3.30 -21.93 -0.71
CA ALA A 25 -4.60 -21.55 -1.25
C ALA A 25 -4.50 -20.59 -2.46
N ALA A 26 -3.50 -19.71 -2.43
CA ALA A 26 -3.22 -18.81 -3.54
C ALA A 26 -2.63 -19.55 -4.76
N TRP A 27 -1.94 -20.67 -4.53
CA TRP A 27 -1.20 -21.38 -5.58
C TRP A 27 -2.14 -21.94 -6.67
N PRO A 28 -1.84 -21.73 -7.96
CA PRO A 28 -2.65 -22.29 -9.05
C PRO A 28 -2.49 -23.82 -9.15
N LYS A 29 -3.60 -24.54 -9.34
CA LYS A 29 -3.59 -26.01 -9.50
C LYS A 29 -2.88 -26.48 -10.78
N TRP A 30 -2.79 -25.63 -11.79
CA TRP A 30 -2.14 -25.93 -13.07
C TRP A 30 -0.62 -25.75 -13.04
N TRP A 31 -0.07 -25.13 -11.99
CA TRP A 31 1.37 -24.85 -11.92
C TRP A 31 2.18 -26.15 -11.79
N SER A 32 3.19 -26.30 -12.63
CA SER A 32 4.16 -27.40 -12.58
C SER A 32 5.58 -26.87 -12.75
N ASP A 33 6.57 -27.71 -12.45
CA ASP A 33 7.97 -27.36 -12.67
C ASP A 33 8.28 -27.16 -14.17
N ASP A 34 7.63 -27.91 -15.05
CA ASP A 34 7.77 -27.75 -16.51
C ASP A 34 7.23 -26.40 -16.99
N ALA A 35 6.15 -25.92 -16.38
CA ALA A 35 5.55 -24.63 -16.69
C ALA A 35 6.51 -23.46 -16.42
N GLN A 36 7.49 -23.62 -15.53
CA GLN A 36 8.50 -22.58 -15.23
C GLN A 36 9.30 -22.16 -16.48
N THR A 37 9.46 -23.04 -17.46
CA THR A 37 10.22 -22.76 -18.69
C THR A 37 9.54 -21.72 -19.58
N SER A 38 8.20 -21.60 -19.50
CA SER A 38 7.42 -20.64 -20.29
C SER A 38 7.38 -19.26 -19.61
N ALA A 39 7.70 -18.21 -20.38
CA ALA A 39 7.59 -16.83 -19.89
C ALA A 39 6.14 -16.45 -19.53
N SER A 40 5.17 -16.85 -20.36
CA SER A 40 3.76 -16.57 -20.13
C SER A 40 3.24 -17.30 -18.88
N ALA A 41 3.62 -18.56 -18.68
CA ALA A 41 3.22 -19.31 -17.50
C ALA A 41 3.76 -18.66 -16.20
N ARG A 42 5.00 -18.17 -16.22
CA ARG A 42 5.58 -17.43 -15.08
C ARG A 42 4.78 -16.15 -14.77
N LEU A 43 4.41 -15.38 -15.79
CA LEU A 43 3.57 -14.19 -15.62
C LEU A 43 2.19 -14.53 -15.05
N GLU A 44 1.53 -15.57 -15.58
CA GLU A 44 0.24 -16.04 -15.09
C GLU A 44 0.30 -16.49 -13.62
N LEU A 45 1.39 -17.15 -13.20
CA LEU A 45 1.63 -17.48 -11.80
C LEU A 45 1.67 -16.22 -10.94
N TYR A 46 2.49 -15.23 -11.31
CA TYR A 46 2.62 -13.99 -10.55
C TYR A 46 1.29 -13.25 -10.44
N PHE A 47 0.56 -13.08 -11.54
CA PHE A 47 -0.74 -12.41 -11.53
C PHE A 47 -1.78 -13.16 -10.69
N SER A 48 -1.84 -14.49 -10.81
CA SER A 48 -2.77 -15.31 -10.04
C SER A 48 -2.51 -15.21 -8.53
N VAL A 49 -1.23 -15.31 -8.13
CA VAL A 49 -0.80 -15.22 -6.73
C VAL A 49 -1.02 -13.81 -6.19
N ALA A 50 -0.61 -12.78 -6.95
CA ALA A 50 -0.80 -11.37 -6.61
C ALA A 50 -2.27 -11.04 -6.33
N ARG A 51 -3.16 -11.44 -7.24
CA ARG A 51 -4.60 -11.17 -7.13
C ARG A 51 -5.22 -11.81 -5.89
N LYS A 52 -4.87 -13.05 -5.58
CA LYS A 52 -5.45 -13.77 -4.44
C LYS A 52 -4.90 -13.30 -3.09
N LEU A 53 -3.66 -12.81 -3.05
CA LEU A 53 -3.00 -12.36 -1.82
C LEU A 53 -3.05 -10.84 -1.61
N GLY A 54 -3.60 -10.08 -2.57
CA GLY A 54 -3.63 -8.63 -2.50
C GLY A 54 -2.24 -8.00 -2.60
N ILE A 55 -1.38 -8.55 -3.46
CA ILE A 55 0.00 -8.09 -3.68
C ILE A 55 0.09 -7.41 -5.05
N ASP A 56 1.00 -6.45 -5.20
CA ASP A 56 1.28 -5.78 -6.46
C ASP A 56 1.99 -6.77 -7.40
N PRO A 57 1.41 -7.13 -8.56
CA PRO A 57 2.01 -8.10 -9.47
C PRO A 57 3.41 -7.69 -9.95
N LYS A 58 3.70 -6.39 -10.09
CA LYS A 58 5.03 -5.91 -10.50
C LYS A 58 6.10 -6.20 -9.44
N SER A 59 5.75 -6.02 -8.16
CA SER A 59 6.66 -6.33 -7.05
C SER A 59 7.05 -7.81 -6.97
N LEU A 60 6.28 -8.72 -7.57
CA LEU A 60 6.64 -10.15 -7.65
C LEU A 60 7.66 -10.45 -8.75
N THR A 61 7.64 -9.70 -9.86
CA THR A 61 8.50 -9.93 -11.03
C THR A 61 9.90 -9.36 -10.91
N GLU A 62 10.07 -8.20 -10.27
CA GLU A 62 11.31 -7.40 -10.33
C GLU A 62 12.33 -7.77 -9.23
N GLY A 63 12.12 -8.90 -8.53
CA GLY A 63 12.99 -9.31 -7.41
C GLY A 63 12.88 -8.41 -6.17
N GLU A 64 12.03 -7.39 -6.21
CA GLU A 64 11.76 -6.46 -5.12
C GLU A 64 11.04 -7.12 -3.93
N THR A 65 11.01 -6.49 -2.76
CA THR A 65 10.16 -6.96 -1.66
C THR A 65 8.69 -6.87 -2.09
N PRO A 66 7.89 -7.96 -2.03
CA PRO A 66 6.51 -7.90 -2.50
C PRO A 66 5.70 -6.87 -1.70
N ARG A 67 4.94 -6.04 -2.40
CA ARG A 67 4.20 -4.92 -1.81
C ARG A 67 2.71 -5.22 -1.80
N PHE A 68 2.05 -5.05 -0.66
CA PHE A 68 0.61 -5.18 -0.59
C PHE A 68 -0.09 -4.06 -1.34
N VAL A 69 -1.08 -4.41 -2.14
CA VAL A 69 -2.00 -3.45 -2.76
C VAL A 69 -3.12 -3.20 -1.77
N TRP A 70 -3.01 -2.10 -1.03
CA TRP A 70 -4.10 -1.60 -0.21
C TRP A 70 -5.13 -0.92 -1.12
N GLN A 71 -6.15 -1.67 -1.56
CA GLN A 71 -7.31 -1.11 -2.26
C GLN A 71 -8.24 -0.40 -1.27
N GLU A 72 -7.78 0.69 -0.66
CA GLU A 72 -8.71 1.65 -0.10
C GLU A 72 -9.40 2.38 -1.27
N GLN A 73 -10.62 1.97 -1.57
CA GLN A 73 -11.59 2.98 -1.94
C GLN A 73 -11.78 3.83 -0.69
N ALA A 74 -11.30 5.06 -0.72
CA ALA A 74 -11.42 5.96 0.43
C ALA A 74 -12.92 6.10 0.77
N ARG A 75 -13.29 5.64 1.97
CA ARG A 75 -14.66 5.77 2.47
C ARG A 75 -14.79 7.12 3.13
N PHE A 76 -15.30 8.09 2.38
CA PHE A 76 -15.53 9.44 2.89
C PHE A 76 -16.81 9.46 3.72
N LYS A 77 -16.68 9.89 4.99
CA LYS A 77 -17.83 10.09 5.87
C LYS A 77 -18.69 11.23 5.29
N HIS A 78 -19.98 10.97 5.07
CA HIS A 78 -20.97 11.92 4.52
C HIS A 78 -20.81 12.33 3.04
N LEU A 79 -20.08 11.56 2.22
CA LEU A 79 -20.04 11.82 0.77
C LEU A 79 -21.29 11.23 0.10
N THR A 80 -22.37 12.00 0.05
CA THR A 80 -23.71 11.54 -0.33
C THR A 80 -24.09 11.69 -1.81
N SER A 81 -23.21 12.17 -2.69
CA SER A 81 -23.64 12.47 -4.07
C SER A 81 -22.49 12.60 -5.07
N GLU A 82 -21.68 11.56 -5.25
CA GLU A 82 -20.64 11.55 -6.29
C GLU A 82 -20.65 10.27 -7.12
N THR A 83 -20.46 10.44 -8.42
CA THR A 83 -20.34 9.33 -9.36
C THR A 83 -19.07 8.51 -9.06
N PRO A 84 -18.97 7.26 -9.56
CA PRO A 84 -17.76 6.47 -9.42
C PRO A 84 -16.49 7.18 -9.93
N GLU A 85 -16.62 8.00 -10.98
CA GLU A 85 -15.54 8.75 -11.60
C GLU A 85 -15.04 9.88 -10.70
N GLU A 86 -15.96 10.67 -10.12
CA GLU A 86 -15.62 11.74 -9.16
C GLU A 86 -14.92 11.16 -7.93
N ARG A 87 -15.43 10.04 -7.41
CA ARG A 87 -14.83 9.34 -6.27
C ARG A 87 -13.43 8.79 -6.58
N ALA A 88 -13.23 8.32 -7.81
CA ALA A 88 -11.92 7.90 -8.30
C ALA A 88 -10.97 9.09 -8.46
N ALA A 89 -11.47 10.25 -8.92
CA ALA A 89 -10.70 11.48 -9.04
C ALA A 89 -10.25 12.01 -7.67
N ILE A 90 -11.15 12.08 -6.67
CA ILE A 90 -10.81 12.47 -5.30
C ILE A 90 -9.80 11.51 -4.69
N SER A 91 -10.03 10.20 -4.83
CA SER A 91 -9.10 9.19 -4.31
C SER A 91 -7.71 9.30 -4.95
N SER A 92 -7.65 9.58 -6.25
CA SER A 92 -6.39 9.76 -6.99
C SER A 92 -5.68 11.04 -6.57
N PHE A 93 -6.41 12.15 -6.41
CA PHE A 93 -5.87 13.41 -5.90
C PHE A 93 -5.25 13.23 -4.51
N GLY A 94 -6.00 12.64 -3.58
CA GLY A 94 -5.53 12.37 -2.22
C GLY A 94 -4.28 11.49 -2.19
N ARG A 95 -4.24 10.43 -3.02
CA ARG A 95 -3.04 9.58 -3.18
C ARG A 95 -1.84 10.37 -3.69
N SER A 96 -2.00 11.18 -4.74
CA SER A 96 -0.90 11.97 -5.32
C SER A 96 -0.35 12.98 -4.34
N VAL A 97 -1.22 13.69 -3.60
CA VAL A 97 -0.79 14.64 -2.56
C VAL A 97 -0.06 13.90 -1.43
N GLY A 98 -0.62 12.78 -0.95
CA GLY A 98 0.03 11.97 0.09
C GLY A 98 1.40 11.43 -0.34
N ALA A 99 1.52 10.96 -1.58
CA ALA A 99 2.78 10.46 -2.13
C ALA A 99 3.87 11.54 -2.23
N LEU A 100 3.48 12.80 -2.48
CA LEU A 100 4.41 13.93 -2.48
C LEU A 100 4.81 14.37 -1.06
N LEU A 101 3.88 14.30 -0.10
CA LEU A 101 4.11 14.74 1.28
C LEU A 101 4.88 13.71 2.12
N LEU A 102 4.61 12.41 1.95
CA LEU A 102 5.16 11.36 2.82
C LEU A 102 6.71 11.31 2.85
N PRO A 103 7.43 11.46 1.72
CA PRO A 103 8.89 11.52 1.73
C PRO A 103 9.44 12.71 2.53
N LEU A 104 8.69 13.82 2.60
CA LEU A 104 9.08 15.00 3.38
C LEU A 104 8.89 14.78 4.88
N VAL A 105 7.88 13.98 5.28
CA VAL A 105 7.68 13.60 6.68
C VAL A 105 8.79 12.68 7.17
N ALA A 106 9.32 11.79 6.33
CA ALA A 106 10.43 10.90 6.69
C ALA A 106 11.76 11.65 6.91
N GLN A 107 11.88 12.89 6.41
CA GLN A 107 13.02 13.78 6.63
C GLN A 107 12.82 14.73 7.82
N ALA A 108 11.62 14.74 8.41
CA ALA A 108 11.38 15.52 9.60
C ALA A 108 12.04 14.83 10.80
N ASP A 109 12.82 15.59 11.55
CA ASP A 109 13.38 15.15 12.82
C ASP A 109 12.21 15.00 13.80
N LEU A 110 11.64 13.80 13.86
CA LEU A 110 10.49 13.51 14.71
C LEU A 110 10.98 13.57 16.16
N THR A 111 10.63 14.66 16.84
CA THR A 111 10.90 14.79 18.27
C THR A 111 10.18 13.66 18.99
N GLU A 112 10.93 12.78 19.64
CA GLU A 112 10.35 11.74 20.47
C GLU A 112 9.60 12.39 21.63
N ILE A 113 8.28 12.21 21.67
CA ILE A 113 7.45 12.71 22.76
C ILE A 113 7.21 11.56 23.74
N SER A 114 8.05 11.49 24.78
CA SER A 114 8.00 10.41 25.77
C SER A 114 6.85 10.54 26.79
N ASP A 115 6.18 11.69 26.87
CA ASP A 115 5.07 11.94 27.80
C ASP A 115 3.84 12.57 27.12
N SER A 116 2.68 11.99 27.42
CA SER A 116 1.36 12.44 26.96
C SER A 116 1.04 13.90 27.33
N SER A 117 1.55 14.40 28.47
CA SER A 117 1.31 15.78 28.89
C SER A 117 2.03 16.78 27.98
N THR A 118 3.22 16.40 27.48
CA THR A 118 4.01 17.17 26.53
C THR A 118 3.34 17.22 25.16
N LEU A 119 2.81 16.08 24.67
CA LEU A 119 2.05 16.03 23.42
C LEU A 119 0.83 16.94 23.48
N ARG A 120 0.06 16.88 24.58
CA ARG A 120 -1.13 17.71 24.78
C ARG A 120 -0.79 19.19 24.74
N LYS A 121 0.28 19.62 25.42
CA LYS A 121 0.71 21.03 25.42
C LYS A 121 1.11 21.50 24.02
N ALA A 122 1.85 20.69 23.27
CA ALA A 122 2.25 21.01 21.90
C ALA A 122 1.04 21.18 20.97
N VAL A 123 0.09 20.25 21.00
CA VAL A 123 -1.13 20.30 20.19
C VAL A 123 -1.98 21.53 20.55
N LEU A 124 -2.14 21.83 21.84
CA LEU A 124 -2.91 23.00 22.28
C LEU A 124 -2.22 24.34 21.97
N ALA A 125 -0.88 24.36 21.90
CA ALA A 125 -0.12 25.53 21.47
C ALA A 125 -0.31 25.81 19.98
N GLN A 126 -0.30 24.77 19.13
CA GLN A 126 -0.59 24.90 17.70
C GLN A 126 -2.05 25.26 17.42
N GLY A 127 -3.01 24.64 18.11
CA GLY A 127 -4.43 24.93 17.95
C GLY A 127 -4.85 26.36 18.34
N ARG A 128 -3.97 27.11 19.04
CA ARG A 128 -4.16 28.53 19.39
C ARG A 128 -3.65 29.50 18.34
N GLN A 129 -2.97 29.06 17.28
CA GLN A 129 -2.69 29.91 16.13
C GLN A 129 -4.01 30.19 15.39
N LYS A 130 -4.73 31.22 15.87
CA LYS A 130 -5.90 31.80 15.21
C LYS A 130 -5.53 32.11 13.76
N SER A 131 -6.22 31.45 12.83
CA SER A 131 -6.36 31.91 11.46
C SER A 131 -6.85 33.36 11.51
N ALA A 132 -6.00 34.29 11.09
CA ALA A 132 -6.36 35.69 10.94
C ALA A 132 -7.32 35.82 9.75
N TYR A 133 -8.61 35.55 9.98
CA TYR A 133 -9.64 35.82 9.01
C TYR A 133 -9.74 37.33 8.80
N ARG A 134 -9.29 37.82 7.64
CA ARG A 134 -9.48 39.18 7.17
C ARG A 134 -10.73 39.18 6.28
N PRO A 135 -11.87 39.75 6.70
CA PRO A 135 -13.02 39.88 5.82
C PRO A 135 -12.68 40.80 4.65
N ALA A 136 -13.11 40.42 3.45
CA ALA A 136 -13.00 41.27 2.26
C ALA A 136 -13.96 42.46 2.42
N GLU A 137 -13.40 43.67 2.33
CA GLU A 137 -14.18 44.90 2.22
C GLU A 137 -14.95 44.89 0.89
N ARG A 138 -16.23 45.26 0.96
CA ARG A 138 -17.14 45.36 -0.19
C ARG A 138 -16.99 46.70 -0.88
#